data_AF-A0A7Y3NMT2-F1
#
_entry.id   AF-A0A7Y3NMT2-F1
#
_cell.length_a   1.000
_cell.length_b   1.000
_cell.length_c   1.000
_cell.angle_alpha   90.00
_cell.angle_beta   90.00
_cell.angle_gamma   90.00
#
_symmetry.space_group_name_H-M   'P 1'
#
loop_
_entity.id
_entity.type
_entity.pdbx_description
1 polymer ?
#
loop_
_entity_poly.entity_id
_entity_poly.type
_entity_poly.pdbx_seq_one_letter_code
_entity_poly.pdbx_strand_id
1 'polypeptide(L)'
;MAPAKLILALSLIAAAAPLRAASEERPLTAPPGTPDTRYCMRIYAGTGSLIEQVRCWTRDQWAQRGVDVDKDWPKEGVRVKG
;
A
#
# COMPACT_ATOMS: atom_id res chain seq x y z
N MET A 1 -5.56 -27.22 60.59
CA MET A 1 -4.44 -27.63 59.72
C MET A 1 -4.83 -27.38 58.27
N ALA A 2 -3.94 -26.75 57.52
CA ALA A 2 -4.21 -26.02 56.28
C ALA A 2 -4.53 -26.91 55.06
N PRO A 3 -5.41 -26.47 54.14
CA PRO A 3 -5.48 -27.00 52.79
C PRO A 3 -4.69 -26.14 51.80
N ALA A 4 -4.07 -26.86 50.85
CA ALA A 4 -3.78 -26.44 49.47
C ALA A 4 -2.66 -25.41 49.21
N LYS A 5 -1.90 -25.68 48.14
CA LYS A 5 -1.63 -24.80 46.97
C LYS A 5 -0.53 -25.46 46.13
N LEU A 6 -0.91 -26.28 45.14
CA LEU A 6 -1.08 -25.90 43.73
C LEU A 6 0.18 -25.29 43.09
N ILE A 7 0.72 -26.09 42.17
CA ILE A 7 1.85 -25.90 41.27
C ILE A 7 1.68 -24.62 40.44
N LEU A 8 2.74 -23.80 40.36
CA LEU A 8 2.88 -22.77 39.32
C LEU A 8 4.33 -22.77 38.83
N ALA A 9 4.57 -23.46 37.71
CA ALA A 9 5.76 -23.24 36.88
C ALA A 9 5.33 -22.39 35.68
N LEU A 10 5.70 -21.11 35.69
CA LEU A 10 5.40 -20.12 34.67
C LEU A 10 6.21 -20.39 33.40
N SER A 11 5.55 -20.84 32.34
CA SER A 11 6.10 -20.87 30.99
C SER A 11 6.17 -19.45 30.42
N LEU A 12 7.37 -18.85 30.37
CA LEU A 12 7.63 -17.60 29.66
C LEU A 12 7.96 -17.91 28.19
N ILE A 13 6.97 -17.77 27.31
CA ILE A 13 7.18 -17.73 25.86
C ILE A 13 7.43 -16.27 25.48
N ALA A 14 8.70 -15.90 25.28
CA ALA A 14 9.06 -14.61 24.68
C ALA A 14 8.82 -14.68 23.17
N ALA A 15 7.66 -14.20 22.71
CA ALA A 15 7.39 -14.03 21.29
C ALA A 15 8.16 -12.80 20.76
N ALA A 16 9.33 -13.02 20.15
CA ALA A 16 10.01 -12.00 19.38
C ALA A 16 9.23 -11.75 18.07
N ALA A 17 8.42 -10.70 18.03
CA ALA A 17 7.76 -10.27 16.80
C ALA A 17 8.76 -9.47 15.93
N PRO A 18 9.02 -9.87 14.66
CA PRO A 18 9.80 -9.04 13.76
C PRO A 18 8.93 -7.84 13.34
N LEU A 19 9.32 -6.65 13.79
CA LEU A 19 8.78 -5.40 13.29
C LEU A 19 9.29 -5.19 11.85
N ARG A 20 8.59 -5.74 10.85
CA ARG A 20 8.85 -5.47 9.43
C ARG A 20 8.39 -4.04 9.12
N ALA A 21 9.27 -3.08 9.34
CA ALA A 21 9.17 -1.77 8.70
C ALA A 21 9.52 -1.94 7.22
N ALA A 22 8.51 -2.18 6.39
CA ALA A 22 8.65 -2.17 4.94
C ALA A 22 8.90 -0.72 4.50
N SER A 23 10.17 -0.32 4.43
CA SER A 23 10.56 0.80 3.58
C SER A 23 10.60 0.26 2.16
N GLU A 24 9.42 0.12 1.55
CA GLU A 24 9.31 -0.17 0.13
C GLU A 24 9.77 1.10 -0.60
N GLU A 25 10.99 1.08 -1.14
CA GLU A 25 11.48 2.10 -2.06
C GLU A 25 10.45 2.26 -3.17
N ARG A 26 9.64 3.33 -3.09
CA ARG A 26 8.59 3.56 -4.05
C ARG A 26 9.24 3.74 -5.42
N PRO A 27 8.88 2.93 -6.43
CA PRO A 27 9.50 3.02 -7.75
C PRO A 27 9.43 4.46 -8.29
N LEU A 28 10.58 4.98 -8.71
CA LEU A 28 10.70 6.31 -9.37
C LEU A 28 10.04 6.35 -10.76
N THR A 29 9.59 5.19 -11.25
CA THR A 29 8.83 5.06 -12.49
C THR A 29 7.71 4.04 -12.29
N ALA A 30 6.68 4.12 -13.10
CA ALA A 30 5.62 3.14 -13.08
C ALA A 30 6.15 1.75 -13.47
N PRO A 31 5.76 0.67 -12.77
CA PRO A 31 6.19 -0.67 -13.14
C PRO A 31 5.80 -1.01 -14.59
N PRO A 32 6.62 -1.81 -15.30
CA PRO A 32 6.27 -2.26 -16.64
C PRO A 32 4.96 -3.05 -16.62
N GLY A 33 4.19 -2.94 -17.70
CA GLY A 33 2.87 -3.56 -17.82
C GLY A 33 2.47 -3.76 -19.27
N THR A 34 1.41 -4.54 -19.49
CA THR A 34 0.74 -4.73 -20.78
C THR A 34 -0.21 -3.55 -21.07
N PRO A 35 -0.74 -3.42 -22.30
CA PRO A 35 -1.77 -2.41 -22.61
C PRO A 35 -3.02 -2.49 -21.72
N ASP A 36 -3.36 -3.69 -21.25
CA ASP A 36 -4.50 -3.94 -20.36
C ASP A 36 -4.21 -3.65 -18.88
N THR A 37 -2.92 -3.47 -18.54
CA THR A 37 -2.48 -3.22 -17.18
C THR A 37 -3.01 -1.88 -16.68
N ARG A 38 -3.68 -1.90 -15.52
CA ARG A 38 -4.26 -0.72 -14.88
C ARG A 38 -3.32 -0.19 -13.79
N TYR A 39 -2.98 1.07 -13.92
CA TYR A 39 -2.19 1.85 -12.99
C TYR A 39 -3.14 2.57 -12.04
N CYS A 40 -3.14 2.17 -10.77
CA CYS A 40 -3.93 2.83 -9.74
C CYS A 40 -3.16 4.03 -9.17
N MET A 41 -3.70 5.23 -9.36
CA MET A 41 -3.13 6.48 -8.84
C MET A 41 -4.16 7.27 -8.03
N ARG A 42 -3.68 8.05 -7.08
CA ARG A 42 -4.49 9.05 -6.37
C ARG A 42 -4.79 10.22 -7.30
N ILE A 43 -6.01 10.74 -7.20
CA ILE A 43 -6.45 11.94 -7.91
C ILE A 43 -7.06 12.92 -6.91
N TYR A 44 -6.69 14.19 -7.04
CA TYR A 44 -7.31 15.28 -6.29
C TYR A 44 -8.65 15.65 -6.93
N ALA A 45 -9.70 15.72 -6.13
CA ALA A 45 -10.95 16.32 -6.55
C ALA A 45 -10.79 17.85 -6.53
N GLY A 46 -10.66 18.48 -7.70
CA GLY A 46 -10.36 19.92 -7.85
C GLY A 46 -11.38 20.90 -7.24
N THR A 47 -12.46 20.43 -6.61
CA THR A 47 -13.54 21.26 -6.03
C THR A 47 -13.37 21.57 -4.54
N GLY A 48 -12.14 21.52 -4.00
CA GLY A 48 -11.88 21.88 -2.60
C GLY A 48 -12.29 20.81 -1.58
N SER A 49 -12.57 19.58 -2.05
CA SER A 49 -12.78 18.41 -1.20
C SER A 49 -11.44 17.68 -1.05
N LEU A 50 -10.98 17.51 0.20
CA LEU A 50 -9.77 16.74 0.57
C LEU A 50 -9.87 15.23 0.29
N ILE A 51 -10.95 14.77 -0.35
CA ILE A 51 -11.15 13.35 -0.61
C ILE A 51 -10.32 12.95 -1.84
N GLU A 52 -9.09 12.53 -1.57
CA GLU A 52 -8.25 11.81 -2.53
C GLU A 52 -9.00 10.56 -2.98
N GLN A 53 -9.28 10.44 -4.28
CA GLN A 53 -9.86 9.23 -4.84
C GLN A 53 -8.77 8.43 -5.54
N VAL A 54 -8.73 7.11 -5.32
CA VAL A 54 -7.87 6.24 -6.13
C VAL A 54 -8.63 5.85 -7.39
N ARG A 55 -8.03 6.07 -8.55
CA ARG A 55 -8.52 5.62 -9.85
C ARG A 55 -7.53 4.66 -10.46
N CYS A 56 -8.04 3.61 -11.13
CA CYS A 56 -7.22 2.61 -11.79
C CYS A 56 -7.58 2.59 -13.27
N TRP A 57 -6.65 3.01 -14.12
CA TRP A 57 -6.83 3.13 -15.55
C TRP A 57 -5.61 2.58 -16.30
N THR A 58 -5.81 2.20 -17.56
CA THR A 58 -4.69 1.83 -18.43
C THR A 58 -3.83 3.05 -18.76
N ARG A 59 -2.62 2.84 -19.29
CA ARG A 59 -1.73 3.94 -19.68
C ARG A 59 -2.39 4.88 -20.69
N ASP A 60 -3.09 4.32 -21.68
CA ASP A 60 -3.89 5.07 -22.66
C ASP A 60 -4.99 5.92 -22.01
N GLN A 61 -5.73 5.34 -21.06
CA GLN A 61 -6.82 6.05 -20.39
C GLN A 61 -6.31 7.21 -19.52
N TRP A 62 -5.12 7.08 -18.92
CA TRP A 62 -4.44 8.17 -18.23
C TRP A 62 -3.96 9.26 -19.21
N ALA A 63 -3.34 8.86 -20.32
CA ALA A 63 -2.87 9.78 -21.35
C ALA A 63 -4.02 10.61 -21.95
N GLN A 64 -5.19 10.00 -22.19
CA GLN A 64 -6.40 10.70 -22.64
C GLN A 64 -6.90 11.79 -21.67
N ARG A 65 -6.47 11.73 -20.41
CA ARG A 65 -6.79 12.70 -19.36
C ARG A 65 -5.63 13.64 -19.06
N GLY A 66 -4.58 13.59 -19.88
CA GLY A 66 -3.38 14.43 -19.73
C GLY A 66 -2.47 14.03 -18.59
N VAL A 67 -2.59 12.81 -18.05
CA VAL A 67 -1.71 12.29 -16.99
C VAL A 67 -0.65 11.39 -17.60
N ASP A 68 0.60 11.65 -17.29
CA ASP A 68 1.74 10.86 -17.75
C ASP A 68 2.13 9.89 -16.64
N VAL A 69 1.73 8.63 -16.80
CA VAL A 69 1.93 7.59 -15.79
C VAL A 69 3.40 7.49 -15.36
N ASP A 70 4.37 7.67 -16.25
CA ASP A 70 5.79 7.57 -15.90
C ASP A 70 6.28 8.73 -15.03
N LYS A 71 5.67 9.92 -15.18
CA LYS A 71 6.03 11.12 -14.41
C LYS A 71 5.24 11.27 -13.11
N ASP A 72 3.96 10.88 -13.13
CA ASP A 72 3.04 11.09 -12.02
C ASP A 72 3.06 9.93 -11.00
N TRP A 73 3.46 8.74 -11.43
CA TRP A 73 3.51 7.54 -10.58
C TRP A 73 4.33 7.67 -9.28
N PRO A 74 5.51 8.32 -9.26
CA PRO A 74 6.29 8.44 -8.02
C PRO A 74 5.53 9.19 -6.91
N LYS A 75 4.65 10.11 -7.30
CA LYS A 75 3.84 10.92 -6.39
C LYS A 75 2.54 10.21 -6.05
N GLU A 76 1.80 9.81 -7.08
CA GLU A 76 0.41 9.39 -6.94
C GLU A 76 0.20 7.87 -7.01
N GLY A 77 1.23 7.11 -7.38
CA GLY A 77 1.20 5.67 -7.58
C GLY A 77 0.81 4.90 -6.31
N VAL A 78 -0.16 4.00 -6.47
CA VAL A 78 -0.65 3.14 -5.38
C VAL A 78 -0.34 1.67 -5.65
N ARG A 79 -0.71 1.17 -6.84
CA ARG A 79 -0.52 -0.24 -7.23
C ARG A 79 -0.82 -0.47 -8.70
N VAL A 80 -0.27 -1.53 -9.27
CA VAL A 80 -0.56 -2.00 -10.62
C VAL A 80 -1.51 -3.19 -10.55
N LYS A 81 -2.44 -3.30 -11.52
CA LYS A 81 -3.34 -4.45 -11.68
C LYS A 81 -3.18 -5.01 -13.11
N GLY A 82 -2.83 -6.28 -13.23
CA GLY A 82 -2.78 -7.05 -14.48
C GLY A 82 -3.98 -7.97 -14.62
#